data_AF-A0A1A8N9G6-F1
#
_entry.id   AF-A0A1A8N9G6-F1
#
_cell.length_a   1.000
_cell.length_b   1.000
_cell.length_c   1.000
_cell.angle_alpha   90.00
_cell.angle_beta   90.00
_cell.angle_gamma   90.00
#
_symmetry.space_group_name_H-M   'P 1'
#
loop_
_entity.id
_entity.type
_entity.pdbx_description
1 polymer ?
#
loop_
_entity_poly.entity_id
_entity_poly.type
_entity_poly.pdbx_seq_one_letter_code
_entity_poly.pdbx_strand_id
1 'polypeptide(L)'
;AHESFYRWAVQNRIFSQSSITDAASAQRFCEQHDCPANWKDANGENCCIHHANIHSCPLGYMTESICGPWIPDDGKIFTHTISTSGKMTQTNWTAKVVLFHPGLNSLIAHIRVGTMQAALESKSTVLPAVVCGDNICEDGEFCSTCPADCGECPMGPTTKVAISLPLSLLCLFCILTFVWLKYQKEKLLWDESWVIDFAAIKQDQEARMTMGSIMSVPAGHSDSNTSCVTALGSCIGQPGTRKGPFTSTGIYDGRTVAIKKIQTKTFSLSKSIRQEVKQVR
;
A
#
# COMPACT_ATOMS: atom_id res chain seq x y z
N ALA A 1 10.66 14.35 -5.33
CA ALA A 1 10.11 15.62 -4.81
C ALA A 1 11.13 16.39 -3.94
N HIS A 2 11.70 15.77 -2.90
CA HIS A 2 12.72 16.45 -2.05
C HIS A 2 14.02 16.79 -2.81
N GLU A 3 14.59 15.82 -3.53
CA GLU A 3 15.85 16.04 -4.26
C GLU A 3 15.74 17.11 -5.36
N SER A 4 14.59 17.15 -6.04
CA SER A 4 14.30 18.16 -7.07
C SER A 4 14.24 19.58 -6.51
N PHE A 5 13.73 19.75 -5.29
CA PHE A 5 13.69 21.05 -4.62
C PHE A 5 15.09 21.56 -4.30
N TYR A 6 15.93 20.75 -3.64
CA TYR A 6 17.29 21.19 -3.27
C TYR A 6 18.16 21.49 -4.48
N ARG A 7 18.03 20.69 -5.55
CA ARG A 7 18.73 20.96 -6.81
C ARG A 7 18.32 22.31 -7.41
N TRP A 8 17.02 22.58 -7.46
CA TRP A 8 16.49 23.87 -7.90
C TRP A 8 16.95 25.02 -7.01
N ALA A 9 16.92 24.86 -5.68
CA ALA A 9 17.28 25.90 -4.73
C ALA A 9 18.76 26.30 -4.84
N VAL A 10 19.65 25.33 -5.03
CA VAL A 10 21.09 25.59 -5.28
C VAL A 10 21.30 26.29 -6.63
N GLN A 11 20.63 25.83 -7.69
CA GLN A 11 20.73 26.47 -9.02
C GLN A 11 20.27 27.93 -9.01
N ASN A 12 19.24 28.24 -8.21
CA ASN A 12 18.69 29.60 -8.08
C ASN A 12 19.36 30.43 -6.98
N ARG A 13 20.45 29.92 -6.35
CA ARG A 13 21.20 30.62 -5.29
C ARG A 13 20.30 31.07 -4.13
N ILE A 14 19.36 30.21 -3.73
CA ILE A 14 18.45 30.49 -2.62
C ILE A 14 19.20 30.55 -1.29
N PHE A 15 20.19 29.69 -1.09
CA PHE A 15 21.01 29.69 0.12
C PHE A 15 22.07 30.78 0.04
N SER A 16 22.16 31.62 1.07
CA SER A 16 23.18 32.67 1.18
C SER A 16 24.56 32.10 1.53
N GLN A 17 24.61 30.89 2.10
CA GLN A 17 25.84 30.26 2.53
C GLN A 17 26.66 29.70 1.35
N SER A 18 27.90 30.17 1.21
CA SER A 18 28.81 29.77 0.11
C SER A 18 29.25 28.31 0.15
N SER A 19 29.12 27.63 1.30
CA SER A 19 29.45 26.20 1.45
C SER A 19 28.42 25.26 0.83
N ILE A 20 27.22 25.75 0.51
CA ILE A 20 26.14 24.95 -0.08
C ILE A 20 26.25 25.01 -1.60
N THR A 21 26.93 24.03 -2.19
CA THR A 21 27.25 24.01 -3.63
C THR A 21 26.51 22.94 -4.41
N ASP A 22 25.96 21.94 -3.71
CA ASP A 22 25.26 20.81 -4.30
C ASP A 22 23.97 20.47 -3.54
N ALA A 23 23.07 19.73 -4.18
CA ALA A 23 21.77 19.38 -3.60
C ALA A 23 21.89 18.56 -2.29
N ALA A 24 22.90 17.72 -2.15
CA ALA A 24 23.11 16.92 -0.94
C ALA A 24 23.65 17.77 0.22
N SER A 25 24.48 18.77 -0.06
CA SER A 25 24.91 19.76 0.93
C SER A 25 23.74 20.62 1.42
N ALA A 26 22.87 21.07 0.51
CA ALA A 26 21.66 21.81 0.83
C ALA A 26 20.68 20.97 1.67
N GLN A 27 20.48 19.71 1.29
CA GLN A 27 19.64 18.79 2.03
C GLN A 27 20.17 18.56 3.45
N ARG A 28 21.48 18.32 3.62
CA ARG A 28 22.09 18.17 4.96
C ARG A 28 21.90 19.43 5.80
N PHE A 29 22.08 20.62 5.21
CA PHE A 29 21.84 21.88 5.91
C PHE A 29 20.36 22.04 6.33
N CYS A 30 19.41 21.70 5.49
CA CYS A 30 18.00 21.90 5.81
C CYS A 30 17.36 20.81 6.68
N GLU A 31 17.84 19.57 6.60
CA GLU A 31 17.21 18.43 7.27
C GLU A 31 18.00 17.96 8.50
N GLN A 32 19.31 18.19 8.56
CA GLN A 32 20.17 17.67 9.63
C GLN A 32 20.74 18.77 10.52
N HIS A 33 21.11 19.94 9.97
CA HIS A 33 21.69 21.03 10.75
C HIS A 33 20.68 21.62 11.75
N ASP A 34 21.08 21.71 13.02
CA ASP A 34 20.27 22.32 14.07
C ASP A 34 20.34 23.84 14.04
N CYS A 35 19.18 24.48 14.07
CA CYS A 35 19.07 25.92 14.20
C CYS A 35 19.32 26.38 15.65
N PRO A 36 19.70 27.64 15.86
CA PRO A 36 19.83 28.21 17.20
C PRO A 36 18.56 28.03 18.04
N ALA A 37 18.72 27.74 19.33
CA ALA A 37 17.59 27.57 20.24
C ALA A 37 16.79 28.87 20.42
N ASN A 38 17.45 30.01 20.31
CA ASN A 38 16.83 31.33 20.33
C ASN A 38 16.63 31.81 18.89
N TRP A 39 15.36 32.04 18.52
CA TRP A 39 14.98 32.47 17.17
C TRP A 39 15.64 33.78 16.73
N LYS A 40 16.01 34.67 17.67
CA LYS A 40 16.67 35.95 17.35
C LYS A 40 18.05 35.76 16.73
N ASP A 41 18.68 34.64 17.04
CA ASP A 41 20.01 34.31 16.58
C ASP A 41 19.97 33.53 15.26
N ALA A 42 18.78 33.09 14.81
CA ALA A 42 18.58 32.38 13.56
C ALA A 42 18.54 33.36 12.37
N ASN A 43 19.34 33.09 11.35
CA ASN A 43 19.42 33.85 10.11
C ASN A 43 19.61 32.92 8.90
N GLY A 44 19.58 33.47 7.70
CA GLY A 44 19.67 32.70 6.46
C GLY A 44 20.99 31.94 6.25
N GLU A 45 22.03 32.21 7.03
CA GLU A 45 23.32 31.54 6.94
C GLU A 45 23.48 30.38 7.93
N ASN A 46 22.87 30.48 9.12
CA ASN A 46 23.02 29.49 10.19
C ASN A 46 21.78 28.61 10.40
N CYS A 47 20.68 28.89 9.71
CA CYS A 47 19.47 28.11 9.83
C CYS A 47 18.71 28.09 8.49
N CYS A 48 18.25 26.90 8.09
CA CYS A 48 17.52 26.77 6.83
C CYS A 48 16.18 27.51 6.89
N ILE A 49 15.28 27.14 7.81
CA ILE A 49 14.06 27.91 8.09
C ILE A 49 14.36 28.85 9.26
N HIS A 50 14.85 30.03 8.95
CA HIS A 50 15.28 31.00 9.96
C HIS A 50 14.17 31.96 10.39
N HIS A 51 13.08 32.04 9.63
CA HIS A 51 11.94 32.89 9.95
C HIS A 51 10.64 32.21 9.53
N ALA A 52 9.86 31.76 10.51
CA ALA A 52 8.52 31.25 10.31
C ALA A 52 7.57 31.92 11.31
N ASN A 53 6.62 32.70 10.83
CA ASN A 53 5.67 33.42 11.67
C ASN A 53 4.29 33.51 11.01
N ILE A 54 3.29 33.89 11.81
CA ILE A 54 1.93 34.15 11.33
C ILE A 54 1.61 35.62 11.56
N HIS A 55 1.18 36.28 10.51
CA HIS A 55 0.64 37.64 10.54
C HIS A 55 -0.89 37.57 10.59
N SER A 56 -1.51 38.47 11.36
CA SER A 56 -2.96 38.66 11.30
C SER A 56 -3.29 40.08 10.86
N CYS A 57 -4.15 40.17 9.86
CA CYS A 57 -4.54 41.44 9.25
C CYS A 57 -6.05 41.54 9.05
N PRO A 58 -6.72 42.48 9.73
CA PRO A 58 -8.14 42.72 9.53
C PRO A 58 -8.37 43.39 8.17
N LEU A 59 -9.06 42.68 7.26
CA LEU A 59 -9.29 43.12 5.89
C LEU A 59 -10.10 44.42 5.80
N GLY A 60 -10.98 44.69 6.78
CA GLY A 60 -11.77 45.92 6.84
C GLY A 60 -10.93 47.19 7.04
N TYR A 61 -9.66 47.06 7.46
CA TYR A 61 -8.73 48.17 7.64
C TYR A 61 -7.56 48.15 6.66
N MET A 62 -7.49 47.16 5.77
CA MET A 62 -6.43 47.10 4.75
C MET A 62 -6.80 47.96 3.55
N THR A 63 -5.94 48.92 3.23
CA THR A 63 -5.99 49.73 2.00
C THR A 63 -5.19 49.10 0.87
N GLU A 64 -4.16 48.30 1.20
CA GLU A 64 -3.32 47.57 0.26
C GLU A 64 -3.55 46.05 0.33
N SER A 65 -3.20 45.33 -0.73
CA SER A 65 -3.38 43.88 -0.84
C SER A 65 -2.35 43.06 -0.05
N ILE A 66 -1.32 43.71 0.53
CA ILE A 66 -0.20 43.03 1.18
C ILE A 66 -0.18 43.38 2.67
N CYS A 67 -0.56 42.39 3.48
CA CYS A 67 -0.42 42.42 4.93
C CYS A 67 1.06 42.25 5.31
N GLY A 68 1.61 43.24 6.00
CA GLY A 68 2.95 43.20 6.57
C GLY A 68 2.98 43.72 7.99
N PRO A 69 4.14 43.71 8.66
CA PRO A 69 4.35 44.33 9.97
C PRO A 69 4.30 45.86 9.83
N TRP A 70 3.12 46.40 9.58
CA TRP A 70 2.86 47.83 9.44
C TRP A 70 1.96 48.25 10.59
N ILE A 71 2.31 49.34 11.24
CA ILE A 71 1.37 50.08 12.08
C ILE A 71 0.74 51.10 11.12
N PRO A 72 -0.51 50.92 10.68
CA PRO A 72 -1.21 51.93 9.90
C PRO A 72 -1.24 53.29 10.62
N ASP A 73 -1.37 54.38 9.85
CA ASP A 73 -1.40 55.77 10.37
C ASP A 73 -2.54 56.01 11.39
N ASP A 74 -3.53 55.13 11.45
CA ASP A 74 -4.61 55.14 12.43
C ASP A 74 -4.24 54.53 13.80
N GLY A 75 -3.01 54.04 13.96
CA GLY A 75 -2.46 53.52 15.22
C GLY A 75 -2.97 52.13 15.61
N LYS A 76 -3.68 51.41 14.73
CA LYS A 76 -4.16 50.05 15.04
C LYS A 76 -3.01 49.04 15.00
N ILE A 77 -3.02 48.12 15.97
CA ILE A 77 -1.96 47.12 16.11
C ILE A 77 -2.35 45.89 15.29
N PHE A 78 -1.66 45.66 14.18
CA PHE A 78 -1.67 44.37 13.51
C PHE A 78 -0.67 43.45 14.20
N THR A 79 -1.12 42.26 14.58
CA THR A 79 -0.28 41.35 15.35
C THR A 79 0.46 40.38 14.44
N HIS A 80 1.68 40.08 14.82
CA HIS A 80 2.44 38.96 14.28
C HIS A 80 2.86 38.09 15.44
N THR A 81 2.94 36.77 15.21
CA THR A 81 3.51 35.87 16.19
C THR A 81 5.01 36.08 16.27
N ILE A 82 5.59 35.71 17.41
CA ILE A 82 7.03 35.55 17.55
C ILE A 82 7.52 34.62 16.43
N SER A 83 8.62 34.99 15.78
CA SER A 83 9.20 34.18 14.72
C SER A 83 9.79 32.91 15.30
N THR A 84 9.64 31.80 14.59
CA THR A 84 10.18 30.50 14.94
C THR A 84 11.17 30.06 13.88
N SER A 85 12.12 29.21 14.26
CA SER A 85 13.16 28.70 13.37
C SER A 85 13.34 27.20 13.57
N GLY A 86 13.75 26.50 12.51
CA GLY A 86 13.85 25.04 12.58
C GLY A 86 14.26 24.36 11.28
N LYS A 87 14.12 23.04 11.28
CA LYS A 87 14.52 22.16 10.17
C LYS A 87 13.35 21.94 9.21
N MET A 88 13.67 21.62 7.97
CA MET A 88 12.69 21.24 6.95
C MET A 88 12.00 19.90 7.26
N THR A 89 12.58 19.08 8.13
CA THR A 89 11.97 17.84 8.65
C THR A 89 10.81 18.11 9.60
N GLN A 90 10.70 19.32 10.15
CA GLN A 90 9.58 19.72 10.98
C GLN A 90 8.36 19.99 10.11
N THR A 91 7.39 19.07 10.18
CA THR A 91 6.13 19.18 9.43
C THR A 91 5.09 20.06 10.14
N ASN A 92 5.09 20.04 11.47
CA ASN A 92 4.10 20.72 12.29
C ASN A 92 4.68 21.99 12.91
N TRP A 93 4.08 23.12 12.56
CA TRP A 93 4.41 24.45 13.10
C TRP A 93 3.16 25.00 13.77
N THR A 94 3.26 25.33 15.05
CA THR A 94 2.14 25.87 15.83
C THR A 94 2.51 27.22 16.39
N ALA A 95 1.61 28.20 16.23
CA ALA A 95 1.78 29.52 16.80
C ALA A 95 0.42 30.01 17.33
N LYS A 96 0.43 30.59 18.53
CA LYS A 96 -0.77 31.19 19.12
C LYS A 96 -0.91 32.61 18.60
N VAL A 97 -1.96 32.85 17.82
CA VAL A 97 -2.32 34.17 17.31
C VAL A 97 -3.53 34.68 18.09
N VAL A 98 -3.47 35.93 18.57
CA VAL A 98 -4.62 36.59 19.20
C VAL A 98 -5.13 37.65 18.22
N LEU A 99 -6.41 37.54 17.87
CA LEU A 99 -7.09 38.42 16.92
C LEU A 99 -7.93 39.43 17.70
N PHE A 100 -7.54 40.70 17.63
CA PHE A 100 -8.17 41.76 18.43
C PHE A 100 -9.36 42.44 17.73
N HIS A 101 -9.41 42.37 16.40
CA HIS A 101 -10.39 43.10 15.62
C HIS A 101 -11.48 42.17 15.09
N PRO A 102 -12.76 42.41 15.43
CA PRO A 102 -13.87 41.64 14.88
C PRO A 102 -14.01 41.91 13.38
N GLY A 103 -14.57 40.94 12.67
CA GLY A 103 -14.73 40.95 11.22
C GLY A 103 -13.78 40.00 10.50
N LEU A 104 -13.69 40.18 9.18
CA LEU A 104 -12.88 39.31 8.32
C LEU A 104 -11.39 39.63 8.51
N ASN A 105 -10.63 38.65 8.98
CA ASN A 105 -9.19 38.74 9.16
C ASN A 105 -8.50 37.78 8.19
N SER A 106 -7.42 38.23 7.58
CA SER A 106 -6.49 37.43 6.81
C SER A 106 -5.33 37.00 7.71
N LEU A 107 -5.11 35.70 7.79
CA LEU A 107 -4.01 35.06 8.50
C LEU A 107 -2.98 34.62 7.47
N ILE A 108 -1.77 35.14 7.57
CA ILE A 108 -0.71 34.85 6.61
C ILE A 108 0.44 34.16 7.32
N ALA A 109 0.63 32.88 7.05
CA ALA A 109 1.81 32.14 7.48
C ALA A 109 2.95 32.43 6.51
N HIS A 110 4.00 33.09 7.00
CA HIS A 110 5.15 33.51 6.23
C HIS A 110 6.40 32.76 6.68
N ILE A 111 7.11 32.17 5.71
CA ILE A 111 8.26 31.30 5.92
C ILE A 111 9.40 31.77 5.02
N ARG A 112 10.60 31.92 5.58
CA ARG A 112 11.82 32.25 4.83
C ARG A 112 12.82 31.12 4.87
N VAL A 113 13.38 30.80 3.70
CA VAL A 113 14.46 29.83 3.54
C VAL A 113 15.58 30.45 2.73
N GLY A 114 16.72 30.76 3.36
CA GLY A 114 17.74 31.61 2.74
C GLY A 114 17.13 32.92 2.21
N THR A 115 17.17 33.14 0.90
CA THR A 115 16.60 34.32 0.24
C THR A 115 15.17 34.13 -0.27
N MET A 116 14.64 32.90 -0.29
CA MET A 116 13.26 32.65 -0.71
C MET A 116 12.28 32.98 0.40
N GLN A 117 11.12 33.50 0.02
CA GLN A 117 10.01 33.79 0.92
C GLN A 117 8.76 33.10 0.36
N ALA A 118 8.06 32.39 1.23
CA ALA A 118 6.78 31.77 0.93
C ALA A 118 5.75 32.31 1.92
N ALA A 119 4.54 32.55 1.42
CA ALA A 119 3.41 32.99 2.23
C ALA A 119 2.19 32.15 1.89
N LEU A 120 1.45 31.72 2.90
CA LEU A 120 0.17 31.05 2.77
C LEU A 120 -0.91 31.90 3.45
N GLU A 121 -1.94 32.26 2.70
CA GLU A 121 -3.07 33.02 3.21
C GLU A 121 -4.23 32.09 3.58
N SER A 122 -4.84 32.34 4.75
CA SER A 122 -6.12 31.80 5.16
C SER A 122 -7.00 32.93 5.71
N LYS A 123 -8.30 32.90 5.43
CA LYS A 123 -9.24 33.92 5.92
C LYS A 123 -10.10 33.36 7.04
N SER A 124 -10.25 34.12 8.11
CA SER A 124 -11.05 33.76 9.28
C SER A 124 -11.91 34.94 9.72
N THR A 125 -13.17 34.67 10.03
CA THR A 125 -14.09 35.68 10.57
C THR A 125 -14.00 35.66 12.08
N VAL A 126 -13.60 36.79 12.67
CA VAL A 126 -13.50 36.96 14.11
C VAL A 126 -14.78 37.58 14.62
N LEU A 127 -15.43 36.91 15.57
CA LEU A 127 -16.61 37.42 16.24
C LEU A 127 -16.20 38.14 17.53
N PRO A 128 -16.97 39.15 17.97
CA PRO A 128 -16.72 39.80 19.25
C PRO A 128 -16.83 38.80 20.41
N ALA A 129 -16.09 39.03 21.49
CA ALA A 129 -16.07 38.15 22.67
C ALA A 129 -17.43 38.02 23.40
N VAL A 130 -18.41 38.87 23.07
CA VAL A 130 -19.80 38.74 23.56
C VAL A 130 -20.59 37.65 22.82
N VAL A 131 -20.04 37.09 21.73
CA VAL A 131 -20.72 36.11 20.86
C VAL A 131 -20.05 34.73 20.88
N CYS A 132 -18.73 34.67 21.12
CA CYS A 132 -17.99 33.42 21.30
C CYS A 132 -16.76 33.71 22.19
N GLY A 133 -16.26 32.74 22.94
CA GLY A 133 -14.95 32.75 23.61
C GLY A 133 -14.96 32.79 25.14
N ASP A 134 -16.11 32.57 25.78
CA ASP A 134 -16.25 32.42 27.23
C ASP A 134 -16.23 30.95 27.70
N ASN A 135 -16.09 30.00 26.76
CA ASN A 135 -16.13 28.54 26.94
C ASN A 135 -17.50 28.02 27.44
N ILE A 136 -18.59 28.76 27.25
CA ILE A 136 -19.94 28.34 27.60
C ILE A 136 -20.83 28.45 26.37
N CYS A 137 -21.38 27.33 25.91
CA CYS A 137 -22.30 27.32 24.77
C CYS A 137 -23.69 27.84 25.21
N GLU A 138 -23.95 29.14 25.03
CA GLU A 138 -25.23 29.79 25.36
C GLU A 138 -26.32 29.63 24.28
N ASP A 139 -27.58 29.90 24.65
CA ASP A 139 -28.73 29.85 23.72
C ASP A 139 -28.61 30.93 22.63
N GLY A 140 -28.16 30.52 21.45
CA GLY A 140 -27.89 31.39 20.31
C GLY A 140 -26.51 31.17 19.69
N GLU A 141 -25.62 30.50 20.41
CA GLU A 141 -24.38 29.95 19.87
C GLU A 141 -24.62 28.60 19.21
N PHE A 142 -23.96 28.38 18.08
CA PHE A 142 -24.02 27.11 17.36
C PHE A 142 -22.60 26.59 17.19
N CYS A 143 -22.42 25.26 17.19
CA CYS A 143 -21.13 24.63 16.92
C CYS A 143 -20.51 25.05 15.57
N SER A 144 -21.31 25.51 14.61
CA SER A 144 -20.85 26.05 13.32
C SER A 144 -20.22 27.44 13.44
N THR A 145 -20.58 28.19 14.47
CA THR A 145 -20.22 29.59 14.67
C THR A 145 -19.17 29.73 15.76
N CYS A 146 -19.34 29.02 16.88
CA CYS A 146 -18.45 29.01 18.04
C CYS A 146 -18.00 27.57 18.36
N PRO A 147 -17.18 26.92 17.51
CA PRO A 147 -16.72 25.55 17.76
C PRO A 147 -15.81 25.43 18.99
N ALA A 148 -15.19 26.53 19.43
CA ALA A 148 -14.37 26.56 20.62
C ALA A 148 -15.20 26.42 21.92
N ASP A 149 -16.39 27.02 21.97
CA ASP A 149 -17.27 27.02 23.15
C ASP A 149 -18.26 25.85 23.10
N CYS A 150 -18.86 25.57 21.94
CA CYS A 150 -19.86 24.51 21.75
C CYS A 150 -19.30 23.14 21.33
N GLY A 151 -18.02 23.07 20.96
CA GLY A 151 -17.35 21.83 20.52
C GLY A 151 -17.62 21.45 19.05
N GLU A 152 -17.14 20.27 18.65
CA GLU A 152 -17.30 19.77 17.28
C GLU A 152 -18.76 19.50 16.93
N CYS A 153 -19.19 19.96 15.76
CA CYS A 153 -20.54 19.67 15.29
C CYS A 153 -20.75 18.16 15.05
N PRO A 154 -21.83 17.56 15.60
CA PRO A 154 -22.14 16.18 15.29
C PRO A 154 -22.41 16.03 13.79
N MET A 155 -21.69 15.10 13.14
CA MET A 155 -21.92 14.76 11.74
C MET A 155 -23.39 14.43 11.52
N GLY A 156 -24.02 15.10 10.56
CA GLY A 156 -25.45 14.97 10.29
C GLY A 156 -25.87 13.50 10.08
N PRO A 157 -27.10 13.11 10.44
CA PRO A 157 -27.58 11.74 10.33
C PRO A 157 -27.45 11.21 8.90
N THR A 158 -27.63 12.07 7.90
CA THR A 158 -27.47 11.77 6.47
C THR A 158 -26.05 11.34 6.11
N THR A 159 -25.04 12.03 6.64
CA THR A 159 -23.62 11.74 6.39
C THR A 159 -23.19 10.43 7.06
N LYS A 160 -23.70 10.17 8.28
CA LYS A 160 -23.45 8.90 8.97
C LYS A 160 -24.00 7.71 8.17
N VAL A 161 -25.23 7.81 7.66
CA VAL A 161 -25.85 6.77 6.83
C VAL A 161 -25.12 6.60 5.50
N ALA A 162 -24.72 7.70 4.86
CA ALA A 162 -24.00 7.69 3.59
C ALA A 162 -22.64 6.97 3.68
N ILE A 163 -22.00 6.97 4.85
CA ILE A 163 -20.72 6.27 5.07
C ILE A 163 -20.97 4.83 5.56
N SER A 164 -21.92 4.59 6.46
CA SER A 164 -22.14 3.27 7.06
C SER A 164 -22.73 2.25 6.08
N LEU A 165 -23.61 2.70 5.18
CA LEU A 165 -24.27 1.82 4.21
C LEU A 165 -23.28 1.18 3.21
N PRO A 166 -22.41 1.93 2.49
CA PRO A 166 -21.46 1.33 1.56
C PRO A 166 -20.41 0.46 2.25
N LEU A 167 -19.95 0.84 3.44
CA LEU A 167 -19.01 0.03 4.23
C LEU A 167 -19.61 -1.32 4.64
N SER A 168 -20.87 -1.34 5.09
CA SER A 168 -21.53 -2.59 5.46
C SER A 168 -21.80 -3.50 4.24
N LEU A 169 -22.22 -2.93 3.11
CA LEU A 169 -22.40 -3.65 1.84
C LEU A 169 -21.09 -4.26 1.34
N LEU A 170 -19.99 -3.51 1.40
CA LEU A 170 -18.67 -4.01 1.01
C LEU A 170 -18.23 -5.18 1.90
N CYS A 171 -18.39 -5.04 3.21
CA CYS A 171 -18.08 -6.12 4.15
C CYS A 171 -18.91 -7.39 3.90
N LEU A 172 -20.21 -7.24 3.66
CA LEU A 172 -21.09 -8.36 3.33
C LEU A 172 -20.66 -9.04 2.02
N PHE A 173 -20.33 -8.26 1.00
CA PHE A 173 -19.84 -8.80 -0.27
C PHE A 173 -18.52 -9.57 -0.10
N CYS A 174 -17.58 -9.04 0.69
CA CYS A 174 -16.33 -9.73 1.03
C CYS A 174 -16.57 -11.05 1.78
N ILE A 175 -17.53 -11.10 2.70
CA ILE A 175 -17.87 -12.33 3.42
C ILE A 175 -18.49 -13.36 2.46
N LEU A 176 -19.45 -12.94 1.62
CA LEU A 176 -20.10 -13.83 0.65
C LEU A 176 -19.10 -14.40 -0.36
N THR A 177 -18.18 -13.58 -0.86
CA THR A 177 -17.11 -14.04 -1.77
C THR A 177 -16.16 -15.00 -1.08
N PHE A 178 -15.77 -14.76 0.18
CA PHE A 178 -14.95 -15.70 0.94
C PHE A 178 -15.64 -17.04 1.19
N VAL A 179 -16.91 -17.03 1.59
CA VAL A 179 -17.73 -18.24 1.78
C VAL A 179 -17.87 -18.99 0.46
N TRP A 180 -18.14 -18.28 -0.63
CA TRP A 180 -18.23 -18.87 -1.96
C TRP A 180 -16.90 -19.51 -2.39
N LEU A 181 -15.76 -18.84 -2.18
CA LEU A 181 -14.44 -19.41 -2.49
C LEU A 181 -14.13 -20.65 -1.66
N LYS A 182 -14.52 -20.68 -0.38
CA LYS A 182 -14.40 -21.88 0.44
C LYS A 182 -15.27 -23.01 -0.08
N TYR A 183 -16.52 -22.72 -0.42
CA TYR A 183 -17.44 -23.69 -0.99
C TYR A 183 -16.91 -24.25 -2.33
N GLN A 184 -16.38 -23.41 -3.22
CA GLN A 184 -15.76 -23.86 -4.47
C GLN A 184 -14.55 -24.76 -4.23
N LYS A 185 -13.70 -24.44 -3.24
CA LYS A 185 -12.57 -25.30 -2.87
C LYS A 185 -13.01 -26.67 -2.39
N GLU A 186 -14.06 -26.75 -1.59
CA GLU A 186 -14.63 -28.02 -1.14
C GLU A 186 -15.27 -28.79 -2.30
N LYS A 187 -16.07 -28.13 -3.14
CA LYS A 187 -16.68 -28.77 -4.32
C LYS A 187 -15.64 -29.40 -5.25
N LEU A 188 -14.51 -28.73 -5.49
CA LEU A 188 -13.39 -29.29 -6.27
C LEU A 188 -12.68 -30.46 -5.59
N LEU A 189 -12.75 -30.58 -4.27
CA LEU A 189 -12.16 -31.72 -3.54
C LEU A 189 -13.06 -32.96 -3.63
N TRP A 190 -14.37 -32.76 -3.78
CA TRP A 190 -15.36 -33.82 -3.91
C TRP A 190 -15.72 -34.15 -5.38
N ASP A 191 -14.98 -33.62 -6.35
CA ASP A 191 -15.12 -34.03 -7.75
C ASP A 191 -14.61 -35.47 -7.93
N GLU A 192 -15.50 -36.36 -8.35
CA GLU A 192 -15.23 -37.79 -8.54
C GLU A 192 -15.07 -38.18 -10.01
N SER A 193 -15.02 -37.19 -10.93
CA SER A 193 -14.86 -37.42 -12.37
C SER A 193 -13.58 -38.18 -12.76
N TRP A 194 -12.59 -38.27 -11.87
CA TRP A 194 -11.34 -39.02 -12.07
C TRP A 194 -11.46 -40.52 -11.72
N VAL A 195 -12.53 -40.92 -11.02
CA VAL A 195 -12.75 -42.32 -10.66
C VAL A 195 -13.30 -43.04 -11.89
N ILE A 196 -12.45 -43.86 -12.49
CA ILE A 196 -12.78 -44.60 -13.71
C ILE A 196 -13.17 -46.02 -13.33
N ASP A 197 -14.29 -46.51 -13.86
CA ASP A 197 -14.66 -47.92 -13.75
C ASP A 197 -13.67 -48.78 -14.54
N PHE A 198 -13.15 -49.83 -13.92
CA PHE A 198 -12.21 -50.76 -14.53
C PHE A 198 -12.78 -51.40 -15.80
N ALA A 199 -14.10 -51.62 -15.88
CA ALA A 199 -14.76 -52.16 -17.06
C ALA A 199 -14.62 -51.26 -18.31
N ALA A 200 -14.41 -49.95 -18.12
CA ALA A 200 -14.19 -49.02 -19.23
C ALA A 200 -12.78 -49.15 -19.84
N ILE A 201 -11.85 -49.83 -19.14
CA ILE A 201 -10.51 -50.08 -19.63
C ILE A 201 -10.54 -51.39 -20.44
N LYS A 202 -10.37 -51.27 -21.75
CA LYS A 202 -10.23 -52.44 -22.61
C LYS A 202 -8.88 -53.08 -22.34
N GLN A 203 -8.88 -54.24 -21.67
CA GLN A 203 -7.67 -54.99 -21.37
C GLN A 203 -7.23 -55.71 -22.63
N ASP A 204 -6.02 -55.42 -23.08
CA ASP A 204 -5.42 -55.98 -24.29
C ASP A 204 -4.95 -57.43 -24.09
N GLN A 205 -5.81 -58.26 -23.51
CA GLN A 205 -5.56 -59.69 -23.31
C GLN A 205 -5.77 -60.48 -24.62
N GLU A 206 -6.55 -59.94 -25.57
CA GLU A 206 -6.90 -60.65 -26.81
C GLU A 206 -6.10 -60.22 -28.06
N ALA A 207 -5.40 -59.06 -28.08
CA ALA A 207 -4.58 -58.70 -29.26
C ALA A 207 -3.11 -59.11 -29.15
N ARG A 208 -2.62 -59.50 -27.97
CA ARG A 208 -1.20 -59.84 -27.77
C ARG A 208 -0.82 -61.30 -28.05
N MET A 209 -1.79 -62.19 -28.25
CA MET A 209 -1.52 -63.60 -28.59
C MET A 209 -1.49 -63.87 -30.10
N THR A 210 -1.77 -62.87 -30.95
CA THR A 210 -1.92 -63.07 -32.40
C THR A 210 -1.14 -62.12 -33.30
N MET A 211 -0.36 -61.17 -32.78
CA MET A 211 0.53 -60.38 -33.63
C MET A 211 1.91 -60.22 -32.99
N GLY A 212 2.92 -60.71 -33.69
CA GLY A 212 4.31 -60.59 -33.29
C GLY A 212 4.79 -59.14 -33.21
N SER A 213 5.86 -58.97 -32.44
CA SER A 213 6.75 -57.81 -32.41
C SER A 213 6.20 -56.52 -31.82
N ILE A 214 6.67 -56.25 -30.61
CA ILE A 214 6.96 -54.92 -30.08
C ILE A 214 7.65 -54.08 -31.18
N MET A 215 6.91 -53.20 -31.83
CA MET A 215 7.52 -52.10 -32.58
C MET A 215 7.96 -51.07 -31.55
N SER A 216 9.27 -51.06 -31.29
CA SER A 216 9.95 -49.90 -30.74
C SER A 216 9.84 -48.77 -31.76
N VAL A 217 9.22 -47.66 -31.37
CA VAL A 217 9.32 -46.40 -32.11
C VAL A 217 10.74 -45.85 -31.85
N PRO A 218 11.54 -45.57 -32.89
CA PRO A 218 12.88 -45.04 -32.67
C PRO A 218 12.81 -43.62 -32.10
N ALA A 219 13.70 -43.34 -31.16
CA ALA A 219 13.89 -42.03 -30.56
C ALA A 219 14.28 -40.98 -31.62
N GLY A 220 13.60 -39.85 -31.60
CA GLY A 220 14.00 -38.61 -32.26
C GLY A 220 14.28 -37.53 -31.22
N HIS A 221 15.57 -37.36 -30.91
CA HIS A 221 16.23 -36.24 -30.25
C HIS A 221 16.03 -35.94 -28.74
N SER A 222 17.20 -35.90 -28.08
CA SER A 222 17.58 -35.10 -26.91
C SER A 222 17.52 -35.74 -25.51
N ASP A 223 18.70 -36.27 -25.15
CA ASP A 223 19.45 -36.17 -23.89
C ASP A 223 18.73 -36.29 -22.54
N SER A 224 18.96 -37.40 -21.84
CA SER A 224 19.29 -37.42 -20.40
C SER A 224 19.79 -38.79 -19.94
N ASN A 225 20.98 -38.79 -19.32
CA ASN A 225 21.71 -39.91 -18.74
C ASN A 225 20.87 -40.80 -17.80
N THR A 226 20.78 -42.10 -18.10
CA THR A 226 20.76 -43.13 -17.05
C THR A 226 21.56 -44.35 -17.50
N SER A 227 22.54 -44.70 -16.68
CA SER A 227 23.63 -45.63 -16.94
C SER A 227 23.17 -47.10 -17.00
N CYS A 228 23.50 -47.77 -18.12
CA CYS A 228 23.46 -49.22 -18.26
C CYS A 228 24.66 -49.87 -17.57
N VAL A 229 24.42 -50.78 -16.62
CA VAL A 229 25.44 -51.72 -16.16
C VAL A 229 25.17 -53.04 -16.87
N THR A 230 26.01 -53.39 -17.84
CA THR A 230 26.03 -54.73 -18.46
C THR A 230 27.41 -55.30 -18.20
N ALA A 231 27.49 -56.50 -17.61
CA ALA A 231 28.68 -57.33 -17.67
C ALA A 231 28.27 -58.70 -18.23
N LEU A 232 28.82 -59.01 -19.40
CA LEU A 232 28.75 -60.26 -20.13
C LEU A 232 29.38 -61.43 -19.36
N GLY A 233 28.88 -62.63 -19.61
CA GLY A 233 29.53 -63.91 -19.29
C GLY A 233 28.90 -65.05 -20.07
N SER A 234 29.73 -65.85 -20.75
CA SER A 234 29.44 -66.68 -21.93
C SER A 234 28.82 -68.07 -21.65
N CYS A 235 28.12 -68.56 -22.68
CA CYS A 235 27.91 -69.96 -23.15
C CYS A 235 27.19 -71.04 -22.29
N ILE A 236 26.17 -71.63 -22.95
CA ILE A 236 25.57 -72.98 -22.84
C ILE A 236 24.63 -73.26 -21.64
N GLY A 237 23.33 -73.38 -21.93
CA GLY A 237 22.32 -73.97 -21.03
C GLY A 237 20.88 -73.52 -21.33
N GLN A 238 20.04 -74.48 -21.77
CA GLN A 238 18.56 -74.62 -21.82
C GLN A 238 17.56 -73.47 -21.48
N PRO A 239 16.30 -73.58 -21.97
CA PRO A 239 15.32 -72.48 -21.99
C PRO A 239 14.73 -72.24 -20.60
N GLY A 240 15.29 -71.26 -19.89
CA GLY A 240 14.73 -70.72 -18.65
C GLY A 240 13.91 -69.45 -18.92
N THR A 241 12.63 -69.51 -18.60
CA THR A 241 11.65 -68.42 -18.58
C THR A 241 12.19 -67.16 -17.88
N ARG A 242 12.74 -66.21 -18.65
CA ARG A 242 12.99 -64.84 -18.16
C ARG A 242 11.68 -64.06 -18.19
N LYS A 243 10.95 -64.06 -17.06
CA LYS A 243 9.84 -63.14 -16.84
C LYS A 243 10.41 -61.73 -16.65
N GLY A 244 10.33 -60.90 -17.69
CA GLY A 244 10.49 -59.45 -17.54
C GLY A 244 9.40 -58.90 -16.61
N PRO A 245 9.62 -57.74 -15.96
CA PRO A 245 8.57 -57.11 -15.17
C PRO A 245 7.48 -56.63 -16.12
N PHE A 246 6.41 -57.41 -16.24
CA PHE A 246 5.24 -57.03 -17.02
C PHE A 246 4.45 -55.96 -16.25
N THR A 247 4.62 -54.69 -16.62
CA THR A 247 3.65 -53.65 -16.24
C THR A 247 2.37 -53.92 -17.03
N SER A 248 1.26 -54.14 -16.33
CA SER A 248 -0.05 -54.33 -16.98
C SER A 248 -0.44 -53.03 -17.71
N THR A 249 -0.82 -53.12 -18.99
CA THR A 249 -1.23 -51.97 -19.82
C THR A 249 -2.65 -52.16 -20.32
N GLY A 250 -3.40 -51.07 -20.48
CA GLY A 250 -4.74 -51.08 -21.10
C GLY A 250 -4.99 -49.83 -21.92
N ILE A 251 -6.10 -49.79 -22.66
CA ILE A 251 -6.52 -48.62 -23.44
C ILE A 251 -7.71 -47.97 -22.76
N TYR A 252 -7.60 -46.67 -22.45
CA TYR A 252 -8.66 -45.83 -21.93
C TYR A 252 -8.72 -44.53 -22.77
N ASP A 253 -9.91 -44.21 -23.30
CA ASP A 253 -10.13 -43.03 -24.16
C ASP A 253 -9.10 -42.88 -25.30
N GLY A 254 -8.78 -43.99 -25.98
CA GLY A 254 -7.80 -44.03 -27.07
C GLY A 254 -6.33 -43.88 -26.65
N ARG A 255 -6.02 -43.76 -25.35
CA ARG A 255 -4.66 -43.65 -24.82
C ARG A 255 -4.24 -44.93 -24.11
N THR A 256 -2.97 -45.30 -24.24
CA THR A 256 -2.39 -46.43 -23.49
C THR A 256 -2.07 -45.99 -22.07
N VAL A 257 -2.64 -46.69 -21.07
CA VAL A 257 -2.44 -46.42 -19.65
C VAL A 257 -1.73 -47.59 -18.96
N ALA A 258 -0.86 -47.28 -17.99
CA ALA A 258 -0.24 -48.27 -17.13
C ALA A 258 -1.13 -48.56 -15.91
N ILE A 259 -1.35 -49.84 -15.61
CA ILE A 259 -2.28 -50.30 -14.58
C ILE A 259 -1.48 -50.97 -13.46
N LYS A 260 -1.62 -50.45 -12.23
CA LYS A 260 -1.07 -51.06 -11.02
C LYS A 260 -2.19 -51.61 -10.16
N LYS A 261 -2.27 -52.93 -10.04
CA LYS A 261 -3.26 -53.60 -9.17
C LYS A 261 -2.73 -53.65 -7.74
N ILE A 262 -3.51 -53.15 -6.79
CA ILE A 262 -3.20 -53.19 -5.36
C ILE A 262 -4.22 -54.12 -4.70
N GLN A 263 -3.75 -55.13 -3.96
CA GLN A 263 -4.64 -56.03 -3.22
C GLN A 263 -4.90 -55.45 -1.83
N THR A 264 -6.15 -55.05 -1.54
CA THR A 264 -6.56 -54.58 -0.22
C THR A 264 -7.87 -55.26 0.19
N LYS A 265 -8.09 -55.43 1.50
CA LYS A 265 -9.32 -56.04 2.04
C LYS A 265 -10.51 -55.08 1.98
N THR A 266 -10.24 -53.79 2.14
CA THR A 266 -11.20 -52.70 2.04
C THR A 266 -10.50 -51.47 1.47
N PHE A 267 -11.22 -50.66 0.71
CA PHE A 267 -10.76 -49.36 0.22
C PHE A 267 -11.88 -48.34 0.44
N SER A 268 -11.56 -47.22 1.07
CA SER A 268 -12.48 -46.10 1.23
C SER A 268 -11.79 -44.82 0.76
N LEU A 269 -12.55 -43.98 0.04
CA LEU A 269 -11.99 -42.80 -0.58
C LEU A 269 -11.87 -41.65 0.43
N SER A 270 -10.71 -41.55 1.09
CA SER A 270 -10.42 -40.55 2.11
C SER A 270 -10.06 -39.17 1.53
N LYS A 271 -10.12 -38.13 2.38
CA LYS A 271 -9.73 -36.76 2.02
C LYS A 271 -8.25 -36.64 1.62
N SER A 272 -7.36 -37.43 2.24
CA SER A 272 -5.93 -37.41 1.91
C SER A 272 -5.66 -37.95 0.51
N ILE A 273 -6.29 -39.06 0.13
CA ILE A 273 -6.16 -39.65 -1.21
C ILE A 273 -6.66 -38.66 -2.27
N ARG A 274 -7.80 -37.99 -2.03
CA ARG A 274 -8.32 -36.95 -2.93
C ARG A 274 -7.35 -35.76 -3.08
N GLN A 275 -6.67 -35.36 -2.01
CA GLN A 275 -5.66 -34.29 -2.05
C GLN A 275 -4.42 -34.70 -2.82
N GLU A 276 -3.91 -35.91 -2.62
CA GLU A 276 -2.76 -36.45 -3.35
C GLU A 276 -3.06 -36.57 -4.85
N VAL A 277 -4.22 -37.13 -5.22
CA VAL A 277 -4.65 -37.20 -6.63
C VAL A 277 -4.77 -35.81 -7.25
N LYS A 278 -5.28 -34.82 -6.51
CA LYS A 278 -5.35 -33.42 -6.97
C LYS A 278 -3.99 -32.75 -7.13
N GLN A 279 -2.94 -33.18 -6.41
CA GLN A 279 -1.58 -32.64 -6.59
C GLN A 279 -0.88 -33.22 -7.82
N VAL A 280 -1.24 -34.43 -8.22
CA VAL A 280 -0.66 -35.13 -9.38
C VAL A 280 -1.37 -34.75 -10.69
N ARG A 281 -2.62 -34.27 -10.61
CA ARG A 281 -3.42 -33.76 -11.73
C ARG A 281 -3.09 -32.29 -12.04
#